data_AF-A0A962MPX6-F1
#
_entry.id   AF-A0A962MPX6-F1
#
_cell.length_a   1.000
_cell.length_b   1.000
_cell.length_c   1.000
_cell.angle_alpha   90.00
_cell.angle_beta   90.00
_cell.angle_gamma   90.00
#
_symmetry.space_group_name_H-M   'P 1'
#
loop_
_entity.id
_entity.type
_entity.pdbx_description
1 polymer ?
#
loop_
_entity_poly.entity_id
_entity_poly.type
_entity_poly.pdbx_seq_one_letter_code
_entity_poly.pdbx_strand_id
1 'polypeptide(L)'
;MGIVTGIIVFLLIWWVSLFAVLPFGHVREADGTPVKANLKRKFIWTTFVAMVVWGVVFVLIEAEIISFREIANQMALEDKLR
;
A
#
# COMPACT_ATOMS: atom_id res chain seq x y z
N MET A 1 10.11 11.06 7.49
CA MET A 1 9.34 10.11 8.36
C MET A 1 10.26 9.16 9.12
N GLY A 2 9.86 8.66 10.30
CA GLY A 2 10.72 7.77 11.12
C GLY A 2 10.89 6.37 10.55
N ILE A 3 12.04 5.72 10.80
CA ILE A 3 12.39 4.40 10.24
C ILE A 3 11.35 3.32 10.60
N VAL A 4 10.94 3.25 11.87
CA VAL A 4 9.92 2.30 12.34
C VAL A 4 8.59 2.52 11.62
N THR A 5 8.14 3.77 11.54
CA THR A 5 6.91 4.14 10.83
C THR A 5 6.99 3.79 9.35
N GLY A 6 8.13 4.05 8.69
CA GLY A 6 8.35 3.72 7.30
C GLY A 6 8.21 2.22 7.03
N ILE A 7 8.78 1.37 7.89
CA ILE A 7 8.68 -0.09 7.79
C ILE A 7 7.22 -0.55 8.00
N ILE A 8 6.52 -0.02 9.00
CA ILE A 8 5.12 -0.38 9.26
C ILE A 8 4.24 -0.03 8.06
N VAL A 9 4.37 1.18 7.53
CA VAL A 9 3.58 1.63 6.36
C VAL A 9 3.92 0.78 5.14
N PHE A 10 5.20 0.47 4.90
CA PHE A 10 5.60 -0.44 3.82
C PHE A 10 4.93 -1.81 3.98
N LEU A 11 4.94 -2.38 5.19
CA LEU A 11 4.36 -3.70 5.45
C LEU A 11 2.83 -3.71 5.26
N LEU A 12 2.13 -2.64 5.67
CA LEU A 12 0.70 -2.47 5.41
C LEU A 12 0.38 -2.38 3.92
N ILE A 13 1.14 -1.55 3.18
CA ILE A 13 0.99 -1.42 1.72
C ILE A 13 1.28 -2.76 1.03
N TRP A 14 2.34 -3.44 1.45
CA TRP A 14 2.75 -4.73 0.90
C TRP A 14 1.68 -5.80 1.13
N TRP A 15 1.07 -5.83 2.32
CA TRP A 15 -0.02 -6.75 2.65
C TRP A 15 -1.26 -6.54 1.77
N VAL A 16 -1.70 -5.29 1.59
CA VAL A 16 -2.82 -4.97 0.69
C VAL A 16 -2.47 -5.31 -0.77
N SER A 17 -1.22 -5.07 -1.17
CA SER A 17 -0.72 -5.34 -2.52
C SER A 17 -0.74 -6.84 -2.87
N LEU A 18 -0.66 -7.76 -1.89
CA LEU A 18 -0.81 -9.19 -2.16
C LEU A 18 -2.15 -9.49 -2.84
N PHE A 19 -3.24 -8.89 -2.33
CA PHE A 19 -4.57 -9.09 -2.89
C PHE A 19 -4.75 -8.40 -4.24
N ALA A 20 -4.12 -7.22 -4.43
CA ALA A 20 -4.15 -6.51 -5.70
C ALA A 20 -3.40 -7.24 -6.82
N VAL A 21 -2.33 -7.98 -6.49
CA VAL A 21 -1.49 -8.70 -7.46
C VAL A 21 -2.01 -10.10 -7.77
N LEU A 22 -2.85 -10.69 -6.91
CA LEU A 22 -3.44 -12.02 -7.12
C LEU A 22 -4.00 -12.24 -8.53
N PRO A 23 -4.80 -11.34 -9.15
CA PRO A 23 -5.39 -11.59 -10.47
C PRO A 23 -4.37 -11.72 -11.60
N PHE A 24 -3.12 -11.27 -11.42
CA PHE A 24 -2.14 -11.24 -12.50
C PHE A 24 -1.56 -12.61 -12.86
N GLY A 25 -1.46 -12.84 -14.17
CA GLY A 25 -0.70 -13.94 -14.74
C GLY A 25 -1.31 -15.33 -14.52
N HIS A 26 -2.63 -15.40 -14.33
CA HIS A 26 -3.37 -16.65 -14.44
C HIS A 26 -3.47 -17.04 -15.90
N VAL A 27 -2.81 -18.15 -16.27
CA VAL A 27 -3.14 -18.89 -17.49
C VAL A 27 -4.17 -19.92 -17.07
N ARG A 28 -5.36 -19.85 -17.66
CA ARG A 28 -6.46 -20.78 -17.40
C ARG A 28 -6.58 -21.72 -18.59
N GLU A 29 -6.78 -22.99 -18.31
CA GLU A 29 -7.26 -23.95 -19.30
C GLU A 29 -8.68 -23.57 -19.75
N ALA A 30 -9.18 -24.19 -20.83
CA ALA A 30 -10.52 -23.93 -21.38
C ALA A 30 -11.65 -24.23 -20.38
N ASP A 31 -11.39 -25.05 -19.37
CA ASP A 31 -12.29 -25.39 -18.27
C ASP A 31 -12.18 -24.44 -17.06
N GLY A 32 -11.31 -23.42 -17.12
CA GLY A 32 -11.09 -22.44 -16.06
C GLY A 32 -10.04 -22.84 -15.02
N THR A 33 -9.42 -24.01 -15.14
CA THR A 33 -8.43 -24.52 -14.17
C THR A 33 -7.10 -23.75 -14.30
N PRO A 34 -6.48 -23.29 -13.20
CA PRO A 34 -5.18 -22.62 -13.26
C PRO A 34 -4.07 -23.62 -13.59
N VAL A 35 -3.32 -23.38 -14.67
CA VAL A 35 -2.25 -24.29 -15.13
C VAL A 35 -1.07 -24.33 -14.15
N LYS A 36 -0.68 -23.18 -13.60
CA LYS A 36 0.43 -23.05 -12.62
C LYS A 36 0.19 -21.85 -11.70
N ALA A 37 0.28 -22.06 -10.38
CA ALA A 37 0.08 -21.01 -9.37
C ALA A 37 1.21 -19.95 -9.32
N ASN A 38 2.42 -20.28 -9.79
CA ASN A 38 3.58 -19.37 -9.95
C ASN A 38 3.79 -18.38 -8.78
N LEU A 39 3.81 -18.88 -7.55
CA LEU A 39 3.84 -18.07 -6.33
C LEU A 39 5.05 -17.10 -6.25
N LYS A 40 6.23 -17.54 -6.71
CA LYS A 40 7.44 -16.71 -6.73
C LYS A 40 7.28 -15.46 -7.59
N ARG A 41 6.62 -15.58 -8.74
CA ARG A 41 6.37 -14.44 -9.64
C ARG A 41 5.42 -13.44 -8.99
N LYS A 42 4.39 -13.93 -8.31
CA LYS A 42 3.43 -13.09 -7.57
C LYS A 42 4.13 -12.32 -6.45
N PHE A 43 5.00 -12.96 -5.68
CA PHE A 43 5.77 -12.30 -4.63
C PHE A 43 6.66 -11.15 -5.16
N ILE A 44 7.35 -11.37 -6.29
CA ILE A 44 8.17 -10.32 -6.93
C ILE A 44 7.31 -9.14 -7.37
N TRP A 45 6.18 -9.40 -8.04
CA TRP A 45 5.24 -8.35 -8.45
C TRP A 45 4.66 -7.60 -7.25
N THR A 46 4.29 -8.29 -6.18
CA THR A 46 3.80 -7.66 -4.94
C THR A 46 4.84 -6.72 -4.36
N THR A 47 6.10 -7.15 -4.25
CA THR A 47 7.18 -6.31 -3.71
C THR A 47 7.45 -5.10 -4.59
N PHE A 48 7.44 -5.26 -5.92
CA PHE A 48 7.62 -4.15 -6.85
C PHE A 48 6.48 -3.12 -6.74
N VAL A 49 5.22 -3.58 -6.79
CA VAL A 49 4.04 -2.70 -6.65
C VAL A 49 4.06 -1.98 -5.30
N ALA A 50 4.32 -2.72 -4.22
CA ALA A 50 4.38 -2.15 -2.88
C ALA A 50 5.48 -1.09 -2.74
N MET A 51 6.65 -1.32 -3.34
CA MET A 51 7.78 -0.38 -3.32
C MET A 51 7.44 0.91 -4.06
N VAL A 52 6.79 0.82 -5.22
CA VAL A 52 6.34 2.00 -5.99
C VAL A 52 5.31 2.81 -5.20
N VAL A 53 4.28 2.14 -4.68
CA VAL A 53 3.22 2.80 -3.90
C VAL A 53 3.77 3.43 -2.63
N TRP A 54 4.61 2.70 -1.89
CA TRP A 54 5.27 3.22 -0.69
C TRP A 54 6.18 4.42 -1.00
N GLY A 55 6.93 4.38 -2.11
CA GLY A 55 7.77 5.51 -2.54
C GLY A 55 6.96 6.78 -2.82
N VAL A 56 5.79 6.64 -3.45
CA VAL A 56 4.87 7.77 -3.66
C VAL A 56 4.35 8.30 -2.32
N VAL A 57 3.91 7.41 -1.42
CA VAL A 57 3.44 7.80 -0.07
C VAL A 57 4.56 8.50 0.71
N PHE A 58 5.79 8.00 0.62
CA PHE A 58 6.97 8.58 1.26
C PHE A 58 7.17 10.03 0.77
N VAL A 59 7.23 10.23 -0.55
CA VAL A 59 7.43 11.57 -1.12
C VAL A 59 6.31 12.53 -0.72
N LEU A 60 5.06 12.08 -0.70
CA LEU A 60 3.92 12.91 -0.28
C LEU A 60 4.01 13.33 1.19
N ILE A 61 4.51 12.45 2.07
CA ILE A 61 4.70 12.76 3.49
C ILE A 61 5.88 13.72 3.70
N GLU A 62 7.01 13.51 3.03
CA GLU A 62 8.18 14.41 3.12
C GLU A 62 7.89 15.79 2.54
N ALA A 63 7.08 15.88 1.48
CA ALA A 63 6.74 17.14 0.85
C ALA A 63 5.82 18.05 1.71
N GLU A 64 5.43 17.62 2.92
CA GLU A 64 4.50 18.29 3.83
C GLU A 64 3.17 18.73 3.19
N ILE A 65 2.81 18.16 2.03
CA ILE A 65 1.60 18.53 1.26
C ILE A 65 0.33 18.25 2.09
N ILE A 66 0.40 17.31 3.04
CA ILE A 66 -0.70 16.95 3.94
C ILE A 66 -0.19 16.95 5.39
N SER A 67 -0.40 18.04 6.11
CA SER A 67 -0.22 18.05 7.57
C SER A 67 -1.42 17.38 8.25
N PHE A 68 -1.32 16.07 8.47
CA PHE A 68 -2.30 15.32 9.27
C PHE A 68 -2.46 15.90 10.69
N ARG A 69 -1.41 16.53 11.22
CA ARG A 69 -1.43 17.17 12.54
C ARG A 69 -2.28 18.43 12.54
N GLU A 70 -2.20 19.23 11.49
CA GLU A 70 -3.05 20.42 11.32
C GLU A 70 -4.53 20.02 11.24
N ILE A 71 -4.83 19.00 10.43
CA ILE A 71 -6.19 18.51 10.22
C ILE A 71 -6.77 17.93 11.52
N ALA A 72 -5.99 17.17 12.28
CA ALA A 72 -6.42 16.64 13.58
C ALA A 72 -6.63 17.76 14.61
N ASN A 73 -5.77 18.77 14.63
CA ASN A 73 -5.91 19.92 15.52
C ASN A 73 -7.16 20.76 15.17
N GLN A 74 -7.44 20.98 13.88
CA GLN A 74 -8.65 21.68 13.46
C GLN A 74 -9.92 20.96 13.90
N MET A 75 -10.01 19.65 13.70
CA MET A 75 -11.15 18.87 14.17
C MET A 75 -11.34 18.95 15.69
N ALA A 76 -10.24 18.89 16.46
CA ALA A 76 -10.31 19.02 17.91
C ALA A 76 -10.70 20.44 18.38
N LEU A 77 -10.36 21.49 17.61
CA LEU A 77 -10.80 22.85 17.89
C LEU A 77 -12.28 23.05 17.57
N GLU A 78 -12.77 22.49 16.47
CA GLU A 78 -14.19 22.53 16.11
C GLU A 78 -15.09 21.81 17.12
N ASP A 79 -14.63 20.68 17.67
CA ASP A 79 -15.35 19.94 18.72
C ASP A 79 -15.44 20.72 20.04
N LYS A 80 -14.43 21.54 20.36
CA LYS A 80 -14.45 22.44 21.54
C LYS A 80 -15.30 23.69 21.36
N LEU A 81 -15.63 24.06 20.11
CA LEU A 81 -16.44 25.24 19.78
C LEU A 81 -17.93 24.94 19.66
N ARG A 82 -18.32 23.66 19.61
CA ARG A 82 -19.71 23.19 19.71
C ARG A 82 -20.12 22.97 21.15
#